data_AF-A0A957NKN3-F1
#
_entry.id   AF-A0A957NKN3-F1
#
_cell.length_a   1.000
_cell.length_b   1.000
_cell.length_c   1.000
_cell.angle_alpha   90.00
_cell.angle_beta   90.00
_cell.angle_gamma   90.00
#
_symmetry.space_group_name_H-M   'P 1'
#
loop_
_entity.id
_entity.type
_entity.pdbx_description
1 polymer ?
#
loop_
_entity_poly.entity_id
_entity_poly.type
_entity_poly.pdbx_seq_one_letter_code
_entity_poly.pdbx_strand_id
1 'polypeptide(L)'
;PSFCISEVKVGNWANDIYTPTIEPGATIAEGTARFEPVAAGNVSLGQQLVLEGGVSGTADGGLAVPHTEIWQSINRAPFQRVSWTYDRLVEGNDCMGLRLVEADVAMQAADVLGYDPAIALYTASIDPSLQACSLYGMSAEEELQLLQGLASFRLIQAQALSGNLIAADETLGGLTQGLPESDYTRAAETWFTTYIENQDGAAACEAVADIFAENADLWRITDHYGYNHPALAAEQLCFVP
;
A
#
# COMPACT_ATOMS: atom_id res chain seq x y z
N PRO A 1 -14.89 -5.06 -24.44
CA PRO A 1 -13.46 -5.26 -24.74
C PRO A 1 -12.93 -6.46 -23.96
N SER A 2 -12.14 -7.33 -24.58
CA SER A 2 -11.40 -8.41 -23.90
C SER A 2 -9.95 -7.98 -23.75
N PHE A 3 -9.35 -8.26 -22.61
CA PHE A 3 -7.94 -7.97 -22.30
C PHE A 3 -7.30 -9.21 -21.65
N CYS A 4 -5.98 -9.25 -21.59
CA CYS A 4 -5.21 -10.34 -21.00
C CYS A 4 -4.78 -10.00 -19.58
N ILE A 5 -4.83 -11.02 -18.71
CA ILE A 5 -4.26 -10.99 -17.36
C ILE A 5 -3.15 -12.04 -17.32
N SER A 6 -1.96 -11.62 -16.91
CA SER A 6 -0.82 -12.49 -16.69
C SER A 6 -0.67 -12.74 -15.19
N GLU A 7 -0.78 -14.00 -14.75
CA GLU A 7 -0.48 -14.42 -13.38
C GLU A 7 0.84 -15.21 -13.35
N VAL A 8 1.73 -14.87 -12.42
CA VAL A 8 3.01 -15.56 -12.25
C VAL A 8 2.95 -16.51 -11.06
N LYS A 9 3.34 -17.76 -11.28
CA LYS A 9 3.55 -18.76 -10.23
C LYS A 9 5.04 -19.07 -10.13
N VAL A 10 5.61 -18.94 -8.94
CA VAL A 10 6.97 -19.36 -8.61
C VAL A 10 6.87 -20.45 -7.57
N GLY A 11 7.65 -21.51 -7.74
CA GLY A 11 7.62 -22.61 -6.79
C GLY A 11 8.80 -23.54 -6.95
N ASN A 12 9.05 -24.31 -5.91
CA ASN A 12 10.01 -25.38 -5.91
C ASN A 12 9.34 -26.67 -6.40
N TRP A 13 10.01 -27.39 -7.30
CA TRP A 13 9.60 -28.70 -7.77
C TRP A 13 10.52 -29.78 -7.19
N ALA A 14 10.00 -30.57 -6.25
CA ALA A 14 10.74 -31.66 -5.63
C ALA A 14 9.81 -32.85 -5.33
N ASN A 15 10.29 -34.07 -5.57
CA ASN A 15 9.53 -35.32 -5.32
C ASN A 15 8.12 -35.32 -5.95
N ASP A 16 8.01 -34.83 -7.18
CA ASP A 16 6.74 -34.68 -7.91
C ASP A 16 5.70 -33.77 -7.23
N ILE A 17 6.14 -32.90 -6.32
CA ILE A 17 5.31 -31.91 -5.63
C ILE A 17 5.78 -30.50 -6.01
N TYR A 18 4.84 -29.67 -6.46
CA TYR A 18 5.03 -28.24 -6.61
C TYR A 18 4.67 -27.54 -5.30
N THR A 19 5.65 -26.84 -4.71
CA THR A 19 5.42 -26.00 -3.52
C THR A 19 5.53 -24.54 -3.94
N PRO A 20 4.45 -23.75 -3.86
CA PRO A 20 4.51 -22.31 -4.16
C PRO A 20 5.54 -21.61 -3.26
N THR A 21 6.32 -20.72 -3.86
CA THR A 21 7.31 -19.88 -3.19
C THR A 21 7.15 -18.43 -3.65
N ILE A 22 5.91 -18.00 -3.88
CA ILE A 22 5.51 -16.62 -4.14
C ILE A 22 4.22 -16.33 -3.39
N GLU A 23 4.14 -15.16 -2.78
CA GLU A 23 2.92 -14.68 -2.12
C GLU A 23 1.82 -14.41 -3.17
N PRO A 24 0.54 -14.44 -2.76
CA PRO A 24 -0.57 -14.14 -3.67
C PRO A 24 -0.47 -12.73 -4.29
N GLY A 25 -1.07 -12.54 -5.47
CA GLY A 25 -1.22 -11.21 -6.08
C GLY A 25 -0.21 -10.84 -7.15
N ALA A 26 0.71 -11.74 -7.53
CA ALA A 26 1.64 -11.55 -8.65
C ALA A 26 0.93 -11.63 -10.02
N THR A 27 0.07 -10.64 -10.29
CA THR A 27 -0.83 -10.56 -11.44
C THR A 27 -0.70 -9.19 -12.10
N ILE A 28 -0.64 -9.14 -13.43
CA ILE A 28 -0.51 -7.90 -14.20
C ILE A 28 -1.39 -7.92 -15.45
N ALA A 29 -2.18 -6.86 -15.65
CA ALA A 29 -3.02 -6.70 -16.84
C ALA A 29 -2.21 -6.18 -18.03
N GLU A 30 -2.42 -6.76 -19.22
CA GLU A 30 -1.72 -6.40 -20.48
C GLU A 30 -0.21 -6.22 -20.29
N GLY A 31 0.38 -7.10 -19.46
CA GLY A 31 1.73 -6.94 -18.95
C GLY A 31 2.67 -8.08 -19.28
N THR A 32 3.95 -7.84 -19.01
CA THR A 32 5.03 -8.80 -19.17
C THR A 32 5.59 -9.21 -17.80
N ALA A 33 6.15 -10.40 -17.73
CA ALA A 33 6.85 -10.93 -16.57
C ALA A 33 8.25 -11.40 -16.97
N ARG A 34 9.27 -10.99 -16.22
CA ARG A 34 10.66 -11.43 -16.46
C ARG A 34 11.41 -11.60 -15.15
N PHE A 35 12.43 -12.47 -15.18
CA PHE A 35 13.45 -12.49 -14.14
C PHE A 35 14.66 -11.70 -14.60
N GLU A 36 15.22 -10.90 -13.71
CA GLU A 36 16.46 -10.17 -13.94
C GLU A 36 17.34 -10.17 -12.68
N PRO A 37 18.66 -9.95 -12.81
CA PRO A 37 19.54 -9.82 -11.65
C PRO A 37 19.08 -8.72 -10.69
N VAL A 38 19.08 -9.02 -9.40
CA VAL A 38 18.87 -7.99 -8.37
C VAL A 38 20.00 -6.96 -8.48
N ALA A 39 19.63 -5.67 -8.49
CA ALA A 39 20.58 -4.58 -8.53
C ALA A 39 21.53 -4.59 -7.31
N ALA A 40 22.79 -4.22 -7.52
CA ALA A 40 23.77 -4.15 -6.45
C ALA A 40 23.35 -3.14 -5.37
N GLY A 41 23.40 -3.55 -4.10
CA GLY A 41 23.02 -2.70 -2.95
C GLY A 41 21.62 -2.95 -2.40
N ASN A 42 20.79 -3.77 -3.06
CA ASN A 42 19.52 -4.23 -2.51
C ASN A 42 19.73 -5.27 -1.39
N VAL A 43 18.71 -5.43 -0.54
CA VAL A 43 18.72 -6.38 0.59
C VAL A 43 18.73 -7.85 0.13
N SER A 44 18.20 -8.14 -1.07
CA SER A 44 18.22 -9.49 -1.66
C SER A 44 19.40 -9.69 -2.61
N LEU A 45 19.66 -10.96 -2.93
CA LEU A 45 20.66 -11.37 -3.92
C LEU A 45 20.02 -12.31 -4.95
N GLY A 46 20.62 -12.44 -6.12
CA GLY A 46 20.20 -13.39 -7.14
C GLY A 46 19.33 -12.76 -8.21
N GLN A 47 18.08 -13.21 -8.32
CA GLN A 47 17.12 -12.74 -9.32
C GLN A 47 15.89 -12.10 -8.65
N GLN A 48 15.37 -11.04 -9.25
CA GLN A 48 14.05 -10.49 -8.95
C GLN A 48 13.08 -10.81 -10.08
N LEU A 49 11.81 -10.97 -9.75
CA LEU A 49 10.72 -10.99 -10.72
C LEU A 49 10.24 -9.56 -10.93
N VAL A 50 10.17 -9.15 -12.20
CA VAL A 50 9.65 -7.84 -12.62
C VAL A 50 8.37 -8.05 -13.42
N LEU A 51 7.30 -7.39 -12.98
CA LEU A 51 6.05 -7.28 -13.71
C LEU A 51 5.92 -5.86 -14.24
N GLU A 52 5.63 -5.69 -15.53
CA GLU A 52 5.42 -4.38 -16.16
C GLU A 52 4.14 -4.41 -16.99
N GLY A 53 3.24 -3.46 -16.77
CA GLY A 53 1.93 -3.41 -17.42
C GLY A 53 0.94 -2.59 -16.62
N GLY A 54 -0.28 -3.10 -16.41
CA GLY A 54 -1.24 -2.52 -15.46
C GLY A 54 -2.40 -1.75 -16.09
N VAL A 55 -2.54 -1.76 -17.41
CA VAL A 55 -3.61 -1.03 -18.11
C VAL A 55 -4.44 -1.98 -18.96
N SER A 56 -5.60 -2.38 -18.45
CA SER A 56 -6.54 -3.25 -19.15
C SER A 56 -7.37 -2.54 -20.24
N GLY A 57 -7.47 -1.20 -20.17
CA GLY A 57 -8.36 -0.42 -21.03
C GLY A 57 -9.87 -0.63 -20.77
N THR A 58 -10.22 -1.23 -19.63
CA THR A 58 -11.61 -1.44 -19.21
C THR A 58 -12.02 -0.41 -18.15
N ALA A 59 -13.33 -0.10 -18.09
CA ALA A 59 -13.85 0.83 -17.08
C ALA A 59 -13.62 0.31 -15.64
N ASP A 60 -13.75 -1.00 -15.43
CA ASP A 60 -13.50 -1.65 -14.13
C ASP A 60 -12.00 -1.81 -13.81
N GLY A 61 -11.13 -1.52 -14.78
CA GLY A 61 -9.68 -1.53 -14.61
C GLY A 61 -9.15 -0.41 -13.72
N GLY A 62 -10.02 0.52 -13.31
CA GLY A 62 -9.71 1.64 -12.44
C GLY A 62 -8.74 2.63 -13.10
N LEU A 63 -7.74 3.09 -12.34
CA LEU A 63 -6.80 4.08 -12.83
C LEU A 63 -6.01 3.52 -14.04
N ALA A 64 -5.90 4.29 -15.12
CA ALA A 64 -5.22 3.85 -16.33
C ALA A 64 -3.72 4.15 -16.27
N VAL A 65 -3.02 3.57 -15.30
CA VAL A 65 -1.63 3.90 -14.98
C VAL A 65 -0.71 2.70 -15.21
N PRO A 66 0.17 2.75 -16.23
CA PRO A 66 1.23 1.78 -16.38
C PRO A 66 2.15 1.80 -15.18
N HIS A 67 2.51 0.63 -14.69
CA HIS A 67 3.34 0.49 -13.51
C HIS A 67 4.29 -0.71 -13.63
N THR A 68 5.27 -0.71 -12.73
CA THR A 68 6.26 -1.75 -12.55
C THR A 68 6.16 -2.28 -11.13
N GLU A 69 6.09 -3.61 -10.99
CA GLU A 69 6.20 -4.29 -9.71
C GLU A 69 7.50 -5.07 -9.62
N ILE A 70 8.16 -4.97 -8.46
CA ILE A 70 9.35 -5.77 -8.15
C ILE A 70 8.99 -6.76 -7.06
N TRP A 71 9.27 -8.04 -7.34
CA TRP A 71 9.06 -9.16 -6.45
C TRP A 71 10.39 -9.83 -6.13
N GLN A 72 10.66 -10.05 -4.83
CA GLN A 72 11.93 -10.60 -4.37
C GLN A 72 11.73 -11.65 -3.28
N SER A 73 12.59 -12.67 -3.30
CA SER A 73 12.75 -13.62 -2.20
C SER A 73 13.89 -13.12 -1.29
N ILE A 74 13.55 -12.51 -0.16
CA ILE A 74 14.51 -12.03 0.84
C ILE A 74 14.63 -13.08 1.94
N ASN A 75 15.86 -13.35 2.43
CA ASN A 75 16.12 -14.32 3.51
C ASN A 75 15.55 -15.74 3.27
N ARG A 76 15.43 -16.15 1.99
CA ARG A 76 14.83 -17.43 1.55
C ARG A 76 13.34 -17.57 1.85
N ALA A 77 12.65 -16.48 2.18
CA ALA A 77 11.20 -16.43 2.19
C ALA A 77 10.63 -16.58 0.77
N PRO A 78 9.34 -16.89 0.61
CA PRO A 78 8.64 -16.74 -0.66
C PRO A 78 8.89 -15.37 -1.31
N PHE A 79 8.79 -15.31 -2.64
CA PHE A 79 8.78 -14.04 -3.35
C PHE A 79 7.61 -13.18 -2.86
N GLN A 80 7.90 -11.98 -2.39
CA GLN A 80 6.89 -10.98 -2.02
C GLN A 80 7.10 -9.70 -2.82
N ARG A 81 6.04 -8.91 -2.99
CA ARG A 81 6.11 -7.62 -3.65
C ARG A 81 6.84 -6.65 -2.74
N VAL A 82 7.97 -6.14 -3.19
CA VAL A 82 8.82 -5.20 -2.44
C VAL A 82 8.75 -3.78 -2.98
N SER A 83 8.19 -3.61 -4.19
CA SER A 83 8.01 -2.30 -4.80
C SER A 83 6.89 -2.34 -5.83
N TRP A 84 6.18 -1.21 -5.93
CA TRP A 84 5.24 -0.87 -6.98
C TRP A 84 5.54 0.58 -7.35
N THR A 85 5.72 0.88 -8.64
CA THR A 85 6.16 2.21 -9.11
C THR A 85 5.52 2.54 -10.45
N TYR A 86 5.40 3.84 -10.74
CA TYR A 86 4.86 4.36 -12.00
C TYR A 86 5.58 5.67 -12.36
N ASP A 87 5.40 6.11 -13.60
CA ASP A 87 5.99 7.37 -14.05
C ASP A 87 5.20 8.57 -13.53
N ARG A 88 5.75 9.26 -12.53
CA ARG A 88 5.15 10.46 -11.93
C ARG A 88 5.21 11.69 -12.83
N LEU A 89 5.96 11.66 -13.94
CA LEU A 89 6.10 12.77 -14.88
C LEU A 89 5.01 12.76 -15.96
N VAL A 90 4.25 11.68 -16.08
CA VAL A 90 3.12 11.60 -17.00
C VAL A 90 1.97 12.48 -16.48
N GLU A 91 1.39 13.27 -17.37
CA GLU A 91 0.22 14.10 -17.07
C GLU A 91 -0.94 13.24 -16.55
N GLY A 92 -1.54 13.65 -15.42
CA GLY A 92 -2.62 12.91 -14.75
C GLY A 92 -2.15 11.89 -13.71
N ASN A 93 -0.83 11.67 -13.56
CA ASN A 93 -0.27 10.79 -12.53
C ASN A 93 0.08 11.54 -11.23
N ASP A 94 -0.58 12.67 -10.95
CA ASP A 94 -0.43 13.51 -9.77
C ASP A 94 -1.56 13.33 -8.74
N CYS A 95 -2.39 12.30 -8.90
CA CYS A 95 -3.42 12.00 -7.92
C CYS A 95 -2.85 11.31 -6.67
N MET A 96 -3.42 11.63 -5.51
CA MET A 96 -2.92 11.21 -4.19
C MET A 96 -3.01 9.70 -3.99
N GLY A 97 -4.07 9.06 -4.47
CA GLY A 97 -4.29 7.61 -4.32
C GLY A 97 -3.18 6.76 -4.91
N LEU A 98 -2.62 7.14 -6.06
CA LEU A 98 -1.49 6.42 -6.65
C LEU A 98 -0.23 6.49 -5.79
N ARG A 99 -0.03 7.57 -5.04
CA ARG A 99 1.09 7.69 -4.09
C ARG A 99 0.89 6.72 -2.91
N LEU A 100 -0.35 6.55 -2.48
CA LEU A 100 -0.69 5.59 -1.42
C LEU A 100 -0.47 4.15 -1.85
N VAL A 101 -0.75 3.77 -3.10
CA VAL A 101 -0.43 2.42 -3.60
C VAL A 101 1.06 2.10 -3.45
N GLU A 102 1.96 3.02 -3.80
CA GLU A 102 3.42 2.82 -3.58
C GLU A 102 3.74 2.67 -2.08
N ALA A 103 3.14 3.53 -1.25
CA ALA A 103 3.39 3.56 0.19
C ALA A 103 2.87 2.29 0.91
N ASP A 104 1.70 1.79 0.53
CA ASP A 104 1.11 0.57 1.06
C ASP A 104 1.94 -0.67 0.71
N VAL A 105 2.44 -0.77 -0.53
CA VAL A 105 3.36 -1.86 -0.91
C VAL A 105 4.65 -1.79 -0.10
N ALA A 106 5.21 -0.61 0.11
CA ALA A 106 6.38 -0.44 0.95
C ALA A 106 6.12 -0.80 2.42
N MET A 107 4.92 -0.49 2.94
CA MET A 107 4.50 -0.86 4.29
C MET A 107 4.37 -2.38 4.43
N GLN A 108 3.78 -3.05 3.45
CA GLN A 108 3.64 -4.51 3.44
C GLN A 108 4.98 -5.25 3.42
N ALA A 109 6.02 -4.63 2.85
CA ALA A 109 7.38 -5.17 2.81
C ALA A 109 8.26 -4.69 3.98
N ALA A 110 7.70 -4.03 5.01
CA ALA A 110 8.48 -3.42 6.08
C ALA A 110 9.20 -4.45 6.98
N ASP A 111 8.73 -5.69 7.03
CA ASP A 111 9.38 -6.80 7.72
C ASP A 111 10.78 -7.12 7.15
N VAL A 112 10.97 -6.89 5.85
CA VAL A 112 12.22 -7.15 5.13
C VAL A 112 12.97 -5.91 4.68
N LEU A 113 12.30 -4.79 4.46
CA LEU A 113 12.90 -3.51 4.03
C LEU A 113 13.05 -2.47 5.16
N GLY A 114 12.41 -2.71 6.31
CA GLY A 114 12.22 -1.69 7.33
C GLY A 114 11.12 -0.69 6.94
N TYR A 115 10.77 0.19 7.88
CA TYR A 115 9.67 1.15 7.71
C TYR A 115 10.06 2.44 6.99
N ASP A 116 11.35 2.77 6.87
CA ASP A 116 11.82 4.04 6.29
C ASP A 116 11.26 4.32 4.87
N PRO A 117 11.21 3.34 3.94
CA PRO A 117 10.61 3.56 2.63
C PRO A 117 9.12 3.91 2.71
N ALA A 118 8.36 3.22 3.55
CA ALA A 118 6.94 3.48 3.76
C ALA A 118 6.72 4.88 4.37
N ILE A 119 7.48 5.25 5.40
CA ILE A 119 7.43 6.56 6.05
C ILE A 119 7.68 7.67 5.02
N ALA A 120 8.71 7.53 4.18
CA ALA A 120 9.03 8.52 3.16
C ALA A 120 7.91 8.67 2.11
N LEU A 121 7.34 7.55 1.66
CA LEU A 121 6.27 7.55 0.66
C LEU A 121 4.95 8.11 1.21
N TYR A 122 4.54 7.74 2.43
CA TYR A 122 3.36 8.32 3.06
C TYR A 122 3.54 9.81 3.32
N THR A 123 4.72 10.25 3.81
CA THR A 123 4.99 11.68 4.00
C THR A 123 4.83 12.45 2.68
N ALA A 124 5.37 11.91 1.59
CA ALA A 124 5.25 12.51 0.26
C ALA A 124 3.82 12.46 -0.31
N SER A 125 2.97 11.54 0.16
CA SER A 125 1.57 11.43 -0.29
C SER A 125 0.67 12.54 0.26
N ILE A 126 1.06 13.22 1.34
CA ILE A 126 0.29 14.31 1.96
C ILE A 126 0.75 15.68 1.38
N ASP A 127 1.36 15.68 0.18
CA ASP A 127 1.75 16.88 -0.53
C ASP A 127 0.50 17.65 -1.01
N PRO A 128 0.33 18.93 -0.65
CA PRO A 128 -0.85 19.72 -1.01
C PRO A 128 -0.99 20.01 -2.51
N SER A 129 0.01 19.69 -3.32
CA SER A 129 -0.06 19.79 -4.78
C SER A 129 -0.73 18.59 -5.46
N LEU A 130 -0.93 17.48 -4.73
CA LEU A 130 -1.60 16.29 -5.27
C LEU A 130 -3.10 16.50 -5.41
N GLN A 131 -3.69 15.83 -6.39
CA GLN A 131 -5.10 15.96 -6.74
C GLN A 131 -5.92 14.74 -6.32
N ALA A 132 -7.23 14.88 -6.31
CA ALA A 132 -8.14 13.76 -6.23
C ALA A 132 -7.98 12.84 -7.47
N CYS A 133 -8.14 11.53 -7.28
CA CYS A 133 -8.17 10.50 -8.32
C CYS A 133 -9.45 10.52 -9.14
N SER A 134 -10.42 11.38 -8.81
CA SER A 134 -11.73 11.49 -9.47
C SER A 134 -12.56 10.22 -9.32
N LEU A 135 -12.64 9.70 -8.10
CA LEU A 135 -13.40 8.49 -7.79
C LEU A 135 -14.91 8.72 -8.00
N TYR A 136 -15.56 7.74 -8.63
CA TYR A 136 -16.97 7.87 -8.97
C TYR A 136 -17.85 7.98 -7.71
N GLY A 137 -18.70 9.01 -7.68
CA GLY A 137 -19.66 9.23 -6.59
C GLY A 137 -19.14 10.03 -5.41
N MET A 138 -17.91 10.54 -5.48
CA MET A 138 -17.27 11.33 -4.43
C MET A 138 -16.85 12.71 -4.96
N SER A 139 -16.94 13.75 -4.12
CA SER A 139 -16.38 15.05 -4.49
C SER A 139 -14.86 15.07 -4.34
N ALA A 140 -14.15 15.89 -5.11
CA ALA A 140 -12.69 15.98 -5.02
C ALA A 140 -12.19 16.37 -3.61
N GLU A 141 -12.95 17.21 -2.90
CA GLU A 141 -12.63 17.62 -1.53
C GLU A 141 -12.78 16.46 -0.54
N GLU A 142 -13.92 15.77 -0.59
CA GLU A 142 -14.20 14.59 0.23
C GLU A 142 -13.17 13.48 -0.01
N GLU A 143 -12.81 13.25 -1.27
CA GLU A 143 -11.80 12.27 -1.65
C GLU A 143 -10.43 12.61 -1.06
N LEU A 144 -9.98 13.85 -1.23
CA LEU A 144 -8.71 14.28 -0.66
C LEU A 144 -8.68 14.18 0.86
N GLN A 145 -9.77 14.53 1.55
CA GLN A 145 -9.85 14.38 3.01
C GLN A 145 -9.75 12.92 3.45
N LEU A 146 -10.45 12.01 2.77
CA LEU A 146 -10.36 10.57 3.06
C LEU A 146 -8.96 10.01 2.80
N LEU A 147 -8.35 10.38 1.66
CA LEU A 147 -7.00 9.95 1.32
C LEU A 147 -5.96 10.51 2.29
N GLN A 148 -6.08 11.78 2.69
CA GLN A 148 -5.22 12.40 3.70
C GLN A 148 -5.35 11.70 5.05
N GLY A 149 -6.58 11.41 5.49
CA GLY A 149 -6.83 10.63 6.70
C GLY A 149 -6.15 9.26 6.65
N LEU A 150 -6.33 8.52 5.54
CA LEU A 150 -5.68 7.23 5.31
C LEU A 150 -4.16 7.33 5.37
N ALA A 151 -3.59 8.27 4.62
CA ALA A 151 -2.16 8.51 4.56
C ALA A 151 -1.57 8.78 5.94
N SER A 152 -2.18 9.69 6.70
CA SER A 152 -1.76 10.05 8.04
C SER A 152 -1.88 8.87 9.00
N PHE A 153 -2.99 8.13 8.97
CA PHE A 153 -3.18 6.95 9.81
C PHE A 153 -2.11 5.88 9.58
N ARG A 154 -1.75 5.63 8.32
CA ARG A 154 -0.69 4.67 7.96
C ARG A 154 0.72 5.19 8.29
N LEU A 155 0.96 6.49 8.11
CA LEU A 155 2.23 7.12 8.49
C LEU A 155 2.49 7.02 10.00
N ILE A 156 1.46 7.27 10.82
CA ILE A 156 1.53 7.14 12.28
C ILE A 156 1.92 5.70 12.67
N GLN A 157 1.30 4.70 12.05
CA GLN A 157 1.65 3.29 12.27
C GLN A 157 3.12 3.02 11.92
N ALA A 158 3.56 3.43 10.72
CA ALA A 158 4.94 3.20 10.27
C ALA A 158 5.98 3.89 11.18
N GLN A 159 5.70 5.12 11.60
CA GLN A 159 6.57 5.87 12.52
C GLN A 159 6.60 5.22 13.91
N ALA A 160 5.45 4.83 14.47
CA ALA A 160 5.40 4.21 15.79
C ALA A 160 6.03 2.81 15.81
N LEU A 161 5.79 1.99 14.78
CA LEU A 161 6.37 0.65 14.63
C LEU A 161 7.88 0.68 14.33
N SER A 162 8.40 1.76 13.73
CA SER A 162 9.84 2.00 13.63
C SER A 162 10.48 2.51 14.93
N GLY A 163 9.68 2.77 15.97
CA GLY A 163 10.11 3.27 17.27
C GLY A 163 10.17 4.80 17.37
N ASN A 164 9.80 5.54 16.32
CA ASN A 164 9.78 6.99 16.31
C ASN A 164 8.43 7.54 16.78
N LEU A 165 8.16 7.40 18.07
CA LEU A 165 6.91 7.87 18.70
C LEU A 165 6.72 9.39 18.62
N ILE A 166 7.81 10.17 18.57
CA ILE A 166 7.74 11.63 18.47
C ILE A 166 7.16 12.03 17.11
N ALA A 167 7.67 11.45 16.01
CA ALA A 167 7.15 11.75 14.68
C ALA A 167 5.70 11.27 14.51
N ALA A 168 5.35 10.13 15.13
CA ALA A 168 3.98 9.63 15.15
C ALA A 168 3.02 10.61 15.84
N ASP A 169 3.39 11.14 17.01
CA ASP A 169 2.62 12.15 17.73
C ASP A 169 2.49 13.47 16.96
N GLU A 170 3.56 13.93 16.30
CA GLU A 170 3.53 15.12 15.43
C GLU A 170 2.56 14.94 14.26
N THR A 171 2.58 13.77 13.61
CA THR A 171 1.68 13.44 12.51
C THR A 171 0.23 13.37 12.98
N LEU A 172 0.00 12.76 14.15
CA LEU A 172 -1.32 12.72 14.79
C LEU A 172 -1.82 14.15 15.09
N GLY A 173 -0.98 15.00 15.66
CA GLY A 173 -1.33 16.40 15.92
C GLY A 173 -1.70 17.18 14.66
N GLY A 174 -1.02 16.92 13.54
CA GLY A 174 -1.38 17.47 12.23
C GLY A 174 -2.74 16.97 11.74
N LEU A 175 -2.99 15.67 11.84
CA LEU A 175 -4.27 15.05 11.47
C LEU A 175 -5.43 15.59 12.31
N THR A 176 -5.29 15.65 13.64
CA THR A 176 -6.31 16.17 14.55
C THR A 176 -6.60 17.66 14.29
N GLN A 177 -5.61 18.45 13.86
CA GLN A 177 -5.83 19.86 13.51
C GLN A 177 -6.52 20.03 12.15
N GLY A 178 -6.15 19.23 11.15
CA GLY A 178 -6.67 19.34 9.79
C GLY A 178 -8.04 18.70 9.59
N LEU A 179 -8.28 17.55 10.22
CA LEU A 179 -9.47 16.71 10.06
C LEU A 179 -10.05 16.27 11.41
N PRO A 180 -10.36 17.18 12.36
CA PRO A 180 -10.71 16.85 13.74
C PRO A 180 -11.91 15.90 13.89
N GLU A 181 -12.87 15.98 12.97
CA GLU A 181 -14.11 15.19 13.03
C GLU A 181 -14.07 13.92 12.17
N SER A 182 -12.92 13.60 11.55
CA SER A 182 -12.80 12.42 10.70
C SER A 182 -12.67 11.12 11.49
N ASP A 183 -13.23 10.04 10.95
CA ASP A 183 -13.06 8.71 11.53
C ASP A 183 -11.59 8.24 11.52
N TYR A 184 -10.78 8.75 10.59
CA TYR A 184 -9.34 8.53 10.59
C TYR A 184 -8.64 9.18 11.78
N THR A 185 -9.05 10.38 12.19
CA THR A 185 -8.52 11.02 13.41
C THR A 185 -8.86 10.18 14.63
N ARG A 186 -10.13 9.77 14.77
CA ARG A 186 -10.57 8.90 15.87
C ARG A 186 -9.81 7.57 15.90
N ALA A 187 -9.61 6.94 14.74
CA ALA A 187 -8.84 5.71 14.62
C ALA A 187 -7.37 5.92 14.99
N ALA A 188 -6.75 7.00 14.50
CA ALA A 188 -5.35 7.32 14.79
C ALA A 188 -5.10 7.58 16.27
N GLU A 189 -5.97 8.36 16.94
CA GLU A 189 -5.89 8.61 18.38
C GLU A 189 -6.02 7.32 19.19
N THR A 190 -6.99 6.48 18.84
CA THR A 190 -7.26 5.19 19.51
C THR A 190 -6.11 4.21 19.32
N TRP A 191 -5.64 4.05 18.08
CA TRP A 191 -4.54 3.17 17.74
C TRP A 191 -3.25 3.60 18.44
N PHE A 192 -2.88 4.88 18.34
CA PHE A 192 -1.62 5.38 18.89
C PHE A 192 -1.58 5.30 20.42
N THR A 193 -2.69 5.65 21.08
CA THR A 193 -2.83 5.50 22.54
C THR A 193 -2.64 4.04 22.95
N THR A 194 -3.36 3.12 22.29
CA THR A 194 -3.28 1.69 22.59
C THR A 194 -1.87 1.14 22.34
N TYR A 195 -1.22 1.57 21.26
CA TYR A 195 0.16 1.17 20.95
C TYR A 195 1.15 1.68 22.00
N ILE A 196 1.03 2.92 22.49
CA ILE A 196 1.91 3.43 23.54
C ILE A 196 1.76 2.63 24.84
N GLU A 197 0.52 2.30 25.21
CA GLU A 197 0.23 1.57 26.45
C GLU A 197 0.74 0.13 26.42
N ASN A 198 0.61 -0.55 25.29
CA ASN A 198 0.86 -1.98 25.17
C ASN A 198 2.17 -2.34 24.43
N GLN A 199 2.72 -1.41 23.65
CA GLN A 199 3.81 -1.63 22.69
C GLN A 199 3.50 -2.78 21.71
N ASP A 200 2.23 -2.90 21.33
CA ASP A 200 1.71 -3.99 20.53
C ASP A 200 0.83 -3.45 19.41
N GLY A 201 1.32 -3.59 18.17
CA GLY A 201 0.60 -3.16 16.97
C GLY A 201 -0.66 -3.99 16.71
N ALA A 202 -0.67 -5.27 17.06
CA ALA A 202 -1.83 -6.14 16.91
C ALA A 202 -2.95 -5.70 17.86
N ALA A 203 -2.62 -5.44 19.12
CA ALA A 203 -3.58 -4.93 20.11
C ALA A 203 -4.13 -3.56 19.70
N ALA A 204 -3.28 -2.67 19.19
CA ALA A 204 -3.72 -1.38 18.66
C ALA A 204 -4.65 -1.52 17.44
N CYS A 205 -4.39 -2.50 16.57
CA CYS A 205 -5.28 -2.80 15.44
C CYS A 205 -6.63 -3.39 15.85
N GLU A 206 -6.64 -4.27 16.84
CA GLU A 206 -7.88 -4.79 17.42
C GLU A 206 -8.74 -3.64 17.99
N ALA A 207 -8.12 -2.66 18.66
CA ALA A 207 -8.83 -1.53 19.26
C ALA A 207 -9.53 -0.60 18.25
N VAL A 208 -9.12 -0.61 16.98
CA VAL A 208 -9.73 0.22 15.92
C VAL A 208 -10.57 -0.58 14.92
N ALA A 209 -10.64 -1.90 15.07
CA ALA A 209 -11.29 -2.78 14.10
C ALA A 209 -12.76 -2.40 13.83
N ASP A 210 -13.51 -2.06 14.88
CA ASP A 210 -14.92 -1.69 14.76
C ASP A 210 -15.12 -0.38 13.96
N ILE A 211 -14.18 0.57 14.03
CA ILE A 211 -14.25 1.83 13.26
C ILE A 211 -14.25 1.53 11.76
N PHE A 212 -13.37 0.62 11.31
CA PHE A 212 -13.26 0.24 9.90
C PHE A 212 -14.35 -0.74 9.45
N ALA A 213 -14.87 -1.56 10.37
CA ALA A 213 -15.98 -2.47 10.09
C ALA A 213 -17.31 -1.71 9.90
N GLU A 214 -17.53 -0.64 10.67
CA GLU A 214 -18.75 0.17 10.60
C GLU A 214 -18.72 1.22 9.49
N ASN A 215 -17.54 1.66 9.06
CA ASN A 215 -17.36 2.66 8.01
C ASN A 215 -16.56 2.10 6.83
N ALA A 216 -17.29 1.57 5.84
CA ALA A 216 -16.69 0.95 4.67
C ALA A 216 -15.93 1.92 3.75
N ASP A 217 -16.29 3.20 3.76
CA ASP A 217 -15.67 4.20 2.88
C ASP A 217 -14.18 4.41 3.22
N LEU A 218 -13.78 4.11 4.45
CA LEU A 218 -12.39 4.21 4.90
C LEU A 218 -11.48 3.26 4.10
N TRP A 219 -11.86 2.00 3.90
CA TRP A 219 -11.01 1.04 3.16
C TRP A 219 -11.35 0.92 1.69
N ARG A 220 -12.64 1.04 1.33
CA ARG A 220 -13.12 0.88 -0.05
C ARG A 220 -12.59 1.94 -1.01
N ILE A 221 -12.10 3.08 -0.49
CA ILE A 221 -11.44 4.08 -1.32
C ILE A 221 -10.29 3.49 -2.15
N THR A 222 -9.64 2.43 -1.65
CA THR A 222 -8.58 1.71 -2.37
C THR A 222 -9.09 0.71 -3.41
N ASP A 223 -10.31 0.17 -3.25
CA ASP A 223 -10.95 -0.70 -4.25
C ASP A 223 -11.25 0.07 -5.54
N HIS A 224 -11.48 1.37 -5.44
CA HIS A 224 -11.79 2.22 -6.58
C HIS A 224 -10.62 2.39 -7.56
N TYR A 225 -9.39 2.01 -7.18
CA TYR A 225 -8.26 1.95 -8.10
C TYR A 225 -8.34 0.78 -9.08
N GLY A 226 -9.34 -0.09 -8.93
CA GLY A 226 -9.67 -1.18 -9.84
C GLY A 226 -8.71 -2.36 -9.73
N TYR A 227 -9.07 -3.49 -10.34
CA TYR A 227 -8.30 -4.75 -10.21
C TYR A 227 -6.89 -4.69 -10.83
N ASN A 228 -6.57 -3.63 -11.58
CA ASN A 228 -5.21 -3.40 -12.06
C ASN A 228 -4.26 -2.96 -10.93
N HIS A 229 -4.79 -2.51 -9.80
CA HIS A 229 -4.03 -2.01 -8.66
C HIS A 229 -4.27 -2.89 -7.44
N PRO A 230 -3.29 -3.02 -6.53
CA PRO A 230 -3.50 -3.71 -5.27
C PRO A 230 -4.54 -2.95 -4.43
N ALA A 231 -5.69 -3.58 -4.20
CA ALA A 231 -6.68 -3.08 -3.25
C ALA A 231 -6.34 -3.54 -1.83
N LEU A 232 -6.75 -2.76 -0.82
CA LEU A 232 -6.68 -3.16 0.57
C LEU A 232 -8.06 -3.63 1.05
N ALA A 233 -8.10 -4.81 1.66
CA ALA A 233 -9.23 -5.21 2.49
C ALA A 233 -9.25 -4.41 3.80
N ALA A 234 -10.40 -4.39 4.49
CA ALA A 234 -10.56 -3.71 5.77
C ALA A 234 -9.50 -4.14 6.80
N GLU A 235 -9.20 -5.43 6.86
CA GLU A 235 -8.20 -6.01 7.76
C GLU A 235 -6.77 -5.63 7.40
N GLN A 236 -6.54 -5.14 6.18
CA GLN A 236 -5.23 -4.73 5.70
C GLN A 236 -4.95 -3.24 5.94
N LEU A 237 -5.95 -2.44 6.32
CA LEU A 237 -5.79 -1.02 6.66
C LEU A 237 -5.07 -0.80 7.99
N CYS A 238 -5.26 -1.69 8.96
CA CYS A 238 -4.45 -1.68 10.16
C CYS A 238 -3.33 -2.69 10.01
N PHE A 239 -2.09 -2.20 9.92
CA PHE A 239 -0.93 -3.03 9.67
C PHE A 239 -0.53 -3.76 10.95
N VAL A 240 -0.48 -5.08 10.87
CA VAL A 240 0.08 -5.94 11.90
C VAL A 240 1.36 -6.57 11.33
N PRO A 241 2.54 -6.31 11.93
CA PRO A 241 3.81 -6.89 11.50
C PRO A 241 3.88 -8.42 11.64
#